data_AF-A0A9E7FG98-F1
#
_entry.id   AF-A0A9E7FG98-F1
#
_cell.length_a   1.000
_cell.length_b   1.000
_cell.length_c   1.000
_cell.angle_alpha   90.00
_cell.angle_beta   90.00
_cell.angle_gamma   90.00
#
_symmetry.space_group_name_H-M   'P 1'
#
loop_
_entity.id
_entity.type
_entity.pdbx_description
1 polymer ?
#
loop_
_entity_poly.entity_id
_entity_poly.type
_entity_poly.pdbx_seq_one_letter_code
_entity_poly.pdbx_strand_id
1 'polypeptide(L)'
;MRLTDPFELPEPNNHIKVKTRGGLHGYLNDAKATRNTIDEEGWLHTGDVGFVDDDDEIFIVDRLKEIIKYKGFQVAPAELEALLIAHHDIADAAVVP
;
A
#
# COMPACT_ATOMS: atom_id res chain seq x y z
N MET A 1 -8.01 15.67 -1.74
CA MET A 1 -7.98 14.36 -1.05
C MET A 1 -9.43 14.04 -0.69
N ARG A 2 -9.92 12.81 -0.90
CA ARG A 2 -11.21 12.41 -0.30
C ARG A 2 -10.91 11.78 1.05
N LEU A 3 -11.58 12.29 2.07
CA LEU A 3 -11.26 12.13 3.48
C LEU A 3 -12.35 11.28 4.14
N THR A 4 -11.96 10.43 5.06
CA THR A 4 -12.86 9.70 5.94
C THR A 4 -12.53 10.02 7.38
N ASP A 5 -13.56 10.03 8.22
CA ASP A 5 -13.56 10.49 9.60
C ASP A 5 -12.50 9.77 10.45
N PRO A 6 -11.67 10.49 11.25
CA PRO A 6 -10.63 9.91 12.08
C PRO A 6 -11.15 8.97 13.20
N PHE A 7 -12.45 8.99 13.51
CA PHE A 7 -13.07 8.15 14.54
C PHE A 7 -13.91 6.99 13.99
N GLU A 8 -14.10 6.89 12.66
CA GLU A 8 -14.61 5.67 12.02
C GLU A 8 -13.44 4.75 11.67
N LEU A 9 -13.47 3.51 12.18
CA LEU A 9 -12.54 2.48 11.73
C LEU A 9 -12.57 2.45 10.19
N PRO A 10 -11.40 2.43 9.52
CA PRO A 10 -11.39 2.45 8.08
C PRO A 10 -12.15 1.23 7.58
N GLU A 11 -13.32 1.48 6.98
CA GLU A 11 -14.07 0.49 6.23
C GLU A 11 -13.10 -0.21 5.27
N PRO A 12 -13.30 -1.49 4.89
CA PRO A 12 -12.39 -2.23 4.00
C PRO A 12 -12.05 -1.52 2.66
N ASN A 13 -12.80 -0.46 2.33
CA ASN A 13 -12.65 0.39 1.16
C ASN A 13 -12.01 1.78 1.42
N ASN A 14 -11.50 2.07 2.64
CA ASN A 14 -10.82 3.33 2.97
C ASN A 14 -9.37 3.33 2.47
N HIS A 15 -9.22 3.53 1.16
CA HIS A 15 -7.91 3.52 0.51
C HIS A 15 -7.45 4.95 0.29
N ILE A 16 -6.21 5.23 0.65
CA ILE A 16 -5.60 6.53 0.41
C ILE A 16 -5.45 6.73 -1.09
N LYS A 17 -6.07 7.79 -1.61
CA LYS A 17 -5.96 8.22 -3.00
C LYS A 17 -5.25 9.56 -3.09
N VAL A 18 -4.30 9.66 -4.02
CA VAL A 18 -3.48 10.86 -4.19
C VAL A 18 -3.62 11.39 -5.61
N LYS A 19 -3.77 12.72 -5.74
CA LYS A 19 -3.76 13.43 -7.02
C LYS A 19 -2.82 14.62 -6.89
N THR A 20 -1.73 14.60 -7.65
CA THR A 20 -0.72 15.66 -7.64
C THR A 20 -0.45 16.15 -9.05
N ARG A 21 0.06 17.38 -9.17
CA ARG A 21 0.42 17.98 -10.47
C ARG A 21 1.57 17.24 -11.17
N GLY A 22 2.43 16.57 -10.42
CA GLY A 22 3.57 15.79 -10.93
C GLY A 22 3.37 14.28 -10.81
N GLY A 23 2.12 13.81 -10.81
CA GLY A 23 1.78 12.41 -10.57
C GLY A 23 2.25 11.45 -11.67
N LEU A 24 2.13 10.16 -11.37
CA LEU A 24 2.34 9.08 -12.34
C LEU A 24 1.36 9.23 -13.52
N HIS A 25 1.84 9.17 -14.76
CA HIS A 25 0.99 9.17 -15.96
C HIS A 25 0.48 7.77 -16.34
N GLY A 26 1.14 6.74 -15.83
CA GLY A 26 0.85 5.34 -16.07
C GLY A 26 2.10 4.48 -16.07
N TYR A 27 1.90 3.19 -16.26
CA TYR A 27 2.97 2.21 -16.46
C TYR A 27 3.35 2.15 -17.94
N LEU A 28 4.65 2.08 -18.21
CA LEU A 28 5.16 1.96 -19.56
C LEU A 28 4.65 0.65 -20.21
N ASN A 29 3.96 0.79 -21.34
CA ASN A 29 3.39 -0.32 -22.13
C ASN A 29 2.37 -1.20 -21.39
N ASP A 30 1.87 -0.78 -20.22
CA ASP A 30 0.85 -1.53 -19.49
C ASP A 30 -0.38 -0.65 -19.20
N ALA A 31 -1.25 -0.57 -20.22
CA ALA A 31 -2.49 0.18 -20.12
C ALA A 31 -3.47 -0.43 -19.11
N LYS A 32 -3.39 -1.75 -18.85
CA LYS A 32 -4.26 -2.43 -17.88
C LYS A 32 -3.83 -2.06 -16.45
N ALA A 33 -2.55 -2.17 -16.13
CA ALA A 33 -2.01 -1.76 -14.84
C ALA A 33 -2.23 -0.26 -14.59
N THR A 34 -2.11 0.56 -15.64
CA THR A 34 -2.39 2.01 -15.57
C THR A 34 -3.84 2.28 -15.17
N ARG A 35 -4.83 1.69 -15.86
CA ARG A 35 -6.26 1.86 -15.51
C ARG A 35 -6.63 1.29 -14.15
N ASN A 36 -5.94 0.25 -13.70
CA ASN A 36 -6.15 -0.32 -12.37
C ASN A 36 -5.56 0.55 -11.26
N THR A 37 -4.58 1.41 -11.58
CA THR A 37 -3.86 2.24 -10.60
C THR A 37 -4.35 3.68 -10.60
N ILE A 38 -4.82 4.19 -11.74
CA ILE A 38 -5.35 5.55 -11.90
C ILE A 38 -6.79 5.42 -12.35
N ASP A 39 -7.73 5.96 -11.56
CA ASP A 39 -9.15 5.97 -11.91
C ASP A 39 -9.50 7.04 -12.96
N GLU A 40 -10.73 6.99 -13.46
CA GLU A 40 -11.22 7.91 -14.50
C GLU A 40 -11.23 9.38 -14.05
N GLU A 41 -11.25 9.64 -12.74
CA GLU A 41 -11.15 10.97 -12.15
C GLU A 41 -9.70 11.45 -11.99
N GLY A 42 -8.72 10.58 -12.31
CA GLY A 42 -7.29 10.86 -12.26
C GLY A 42 -6.69 10.74 -10.86
N TRP A 43 -7.30 9.97 -9.97
CA TRP A 43 -6.72 9.64 -8.67
C TRP A 43 -5.84 8.41 -8.77
N LEU A 44 -4.65 8.51 -8.17
CA LEU A 44 -3.77 7.37 -7.98
C LEU A 44 -4.17 6.59 -6.73
N HIS A 45 -4.45 5.31 -6.91
CA HIS A 45 -4.69 4.34 -5.85
C HIS A 45 -3.35 3.90 -5.25
N THR A 46 -3.07 4.30 -4.01
CA THR A 46 -1.78 4.01 -3.36
C THR A 46 -1.66 2.55 -2.89
N GLY A 47 -2.80 1.90 -2.65
CA GLY A 47 -2.87 0.59 -2.01
C GLY A 47 -2.66 0.62 -0.50
N ASP A 48 -2.64 1.83 0.09
CA ASP A 48 -2.48 2.06 1.54
C ASP A 48 -3.84 2.34 2.16
N VAL A 49 -4.11 1.71 3.31
CA VAL A 49 -5.30 1.93 4.12
C VAL A 49 -4.93 2.87 5.25
N GLY A 50 -5.74 3.87 5.51
CA GLY A 50 -5.45 4.87 6.52
C GLY A 50 -6.46 6.00 6.57
N PHE A 51 -6.18 6.99 7.38
CA PHE A 51 -7.03 8.15 7.61
C PHE A 51 -6.19 9.43 7.73
N VAL A 52 -6.90 10.57 7.75
CA VAL A 52 -6.31 11.89 8.02
C VAL A 52 -6.94 12.39 9.31
N ASP A 53 -6.13 12.94 10.19
CA ASP A 53 -6.64 13.54 11.43
C ASP A 53 -7.10 15.00 11.21
N ASP A 54 -7.55 15.63 12.29
CA ASP A 54 -8.04 17.02 12.26
C ASP A 54 -6.93 18.05 11.97
N ASP A 55 -5.66 17.65 12.06
CA ASP A 55 -4.49 18.49 11.80
C ASP A 55 -3.95 18.31 10.36
N ASP A 56 -4.73 17.67 9.47
CA ASP A 56 -4.36 17.33 8.08
C ASP A 56 -3.14 16.38 7.99
N GLU A 57 -2.83 15.63 9.05
CA GLU A 57 -1.76 14.61 9.07
C GLU A 57 -2.27 13.26 8.59
N ILE A 58 -1.48 12.57 7.78
CA ILE A 58 -1.87 11.29 7.16
C ILE A 58 -1.31 10.12 7.97
N PHE A 59 -2.18 9.22 8.43
CA PHE A 59 -1.83 8.00 9.13
C PHE A 59 -2.10 6.78 8.26
N ILE A 60 -1.07 5.96 8.04
CA ILE A 60 -1.17 4.68 7.32
C ILE A 60 -1.32 3.57 8.36
N VAL A 61 -2.45 2.85 8.29
CA VAL A 61 -2.83 1.82 9.25
C VAL A 61 -2.53 0.42 8.71
N ASP A 62 -2.72 0.20 7.41
CA ASP A 62 -2.53 -1.12 6.80
C ASP A 62 -2.22 -1.00 5.29
N ARG A 63 -1.90 -2.12 4.64
CA ARG A 63 -1.69 -2.22 3.19
C ARG A 63 -2.58 -3.29 2.58
N LEU A 64 -3.19 -2.97 1.43
CA LEU A 64 -3.98 -3.95 0.68
C LEU A 64 -3.16 -5.09 0.07
N LYS A 65 -1.85 -4.85 -0.13
CA LYS A 65 -0.94 -5.86 -0.65
C LYS A 65 0.00 -6.25 0.48
N GLU A 66 0.23 -7.55 0.63
CA GLU A 66 1.21 -8.14 1.55
C GLU A 66 2.64 -7.78 1.12
N ILE A 67 3.02 -6.50 1.26
CA ILE A 67 4.35 -5.97 0.94
C ILE A 67 4.77 -5.07 2.10
N ILE A 68 5.87 -5.43 2.74
CA ILE A 68 6.50 -4.65 3.81
C ILE A 68 7.36 -3.56 3.17
N LYS A 69 7.18 -2.29 3.60
CA LYS A 69 8.07 -1.20 3.20
C LYS A 69 9.11 -0.93 4.29
N TYR A 70 10.39 -1.10 3.96
CA TYR A 70 11.50 -0.79 4.86
C TYR A 70 12.51 0.14 4.18
N LYS A 71 12.71 1.34 4.74
CA LYS A 71 13.63 2.37 4.21
C LYS A 71 13.47 2.66 2.71
N GLY A 72 12.24 2.64 2.21
CA GLY A 72 11.91 2.88 0.80
C GLY A 72 12.01 1.64 -0.10
N PHE A 73 12.46 0.50 0.42
CA PHE A 73 12.45 -0.79 -0.27
C PHE A 73 11.15 -1.53 -0.03
N GLN A 74 10.71 -2.29 -1.03
CA GLN A 74 9.57 -3.20 -0.94
C GLN A 74 10.11 -4.61 -0.69
N VAL A 75 9.63 -5.26 0.36
CA VAL A 75 10.00 -6.62 0.75
C VAL A 75 8.74 -7.47 0.77
N ALA A 76 8.71 -8.54 -0.02
CA ALA A 76 7.61 -9.50 0.01
C ALA A 76 7.80 -10.46 1.21
N PRO A 77 6.79 -10.67 2.07
CA PRO A 77 6.86 -11.62 3.18
C PRO A 77 7.32 -13.01 2.73
N ALA A 78 6.77 -13.53 1.63
CA ALA A 78 7.14 -14.83 1.07
C ALA A 78 8.64 -14.95 0.69
N GLU A 79 9.27 -13.86 0.24
CA GLU A 79 10.71 -13.85 -0.06
C GLU A 79 11.52 -13.96 1.23
N LEU A 80 11.08 -13.27 2.29
CA LEU A 80 11.73 -13.28 3.59
C LEU A 80 11.53 -14.61 4.32
N GLU A 81 10.35 -15.21 4.22
CA GLU A 81 10.05 -16.57 4.72
C GLU A 81 10.91 -17.62 4.04
N ALA A 82 11.02 -17.58 2.71
CA ALA A 82 11.87 -18.50 1.95
C ALA A 82 13.35 -18.36 2.34
N LEU A 83 13.81 -17.14 2.62
CA LEU A 83 15.17 -16.89 3.11
C LEU A 83 15.38 -17.47 4.52
N LEU A 84 14.41 -17.32 5.42
CA LEU A 84 14.48 -17.86 6.78
C LEU A 84 14.49 -19.39 6.79
N ILE A 85 13.61 -20.01 6.00
CA ILE A 85 13.52 -21.48 5.86
C ILE A 85 14.80 -22.08 5.25
N ALA A 86 15.59 -21.31 4.52
CA ALA A 86 16.89 -21.77 4.02
C ALA A 86 17.92 -22.02 5.15
N HIS A 87 17.70 -21.54 6.38
CA HIS A 87 18.58 -21.76 7.50
C HIS A 87 18.27 -23.09 8.23
N HIS A 88 19.27 -23.96 8.35
CA HIS A 88 19.11 -25.33 8.88
C HIS A 88 18.49 -25.45 10.29
N ASP A 89 18.63 -24.42 11.13
CA ASP A 89 18.03 -24.38 12.47
C ASP A 89 16.58 -23.90 12.52
N ILE A 90 16.01 -23.48 11.38
CA ILE A 90 14.64 -22.95 11.29
C ILE A 90 13.74 -24.02 10.65
N ALA A 91 12.77 -24.51 11.42
CA ALA A 91 11.82 -25.52 10.94
C ALA A 91 10.68 -24.94 10.09
N ASP A 92 10.25 -23.71 10.41
CA ASP A 92 9.19 -22.99 9.70
C ASP A 92 9.27 -21.48 10.01
N ALA A 93 8.70 -20.63 9.15
CA ALA A 93 8.66 -19.19 9.32
C ALA A 93 7.38 -18.58 8.73
N ALA A 94 6.80 -17.61 9.45
CA ALA A 94 5.71 -16.78 8.98
C ALA A 94 6.04 -15.31 9.25
N VAL A 95 5.93 -14.46 8.23
CA VAL A 95 6.26 -13.03 8.29
C VAL A 95 4.98 -12.23 8.27
N VAL A 96 4.74 -11.47 9.35
CA VAL A 96 3.59 -10.57 9.48
C VAL A 96 4.02 -9.10 9.32
N PRO A 97 3.21 -8.24 8.69
CA PRO A 97 3.48 -6.81 8.54
C PRO A 97 3.53 -6.03 9.86
#